data_AF-A0A1N6ZHR9-F1
#
_entry.id   AF-A0A1N6ZHR9-F1
#
_cell.length_a   1.000
_cell.length_b   1.000
_cell.length_c   1.000
_cell.angle_alpha   90.00
_cell.angle_beta   90.00
_cell.angle_gamma   90.00
#
_symmetry.space_group_name_H-M   'P 1'
#
loop_
_entity.id
_entity.type
_entity.pdbx_description
1 polymer ?
#
loop_
_entity_poly.entity_id
_entity_poly.type
_entity_poly.pdbx_seq_one_letter_code
_entity_poly.pdbx_strand_id
1 'polypeptide(L)'
;MGNSYLGKLFAIFINNDDPYLPLIFTGFEVGMLGIPLFGTIYGLDNVKFMGVVDIGQELYVWFILLAFLLQLKNDKHKHNDGFKNLFKAFISSPVIISIISALFINITGITRLIGETLFYTSLINTLDLLASLTIPLILIVIGYEIDFKLKDISLSVGIVIIRLFFYIIFGLLIAKYIFTDLLSLSQMYSRALLSVLILPPPFILPLFIKKEDLKNRLYINSTLSLHTLLSIAIFVLISFII
;
A
#
# COMPACT_ATOMS: atom_id res chain seq x y z
N MET A 1 15.98 39.22 -3.47
CA MET A 1 15.83 37.95 -4.22
C MET A 1 16.29 36.81 -3.32
N GLY A 2 15.37 36.23 -2.54
CA GLY A 2 15.69 35.17 -1.57
C GLY A 2 15.77 33.82 -2.27
N ASN A 3 16.95 33.20 -2.23
CA ASN A 3 17.15 31.79 -2.59
C ASN A 3 16.46 30.90 -1.53
N SER A 4 15.15 30.73 -1.63
CA SER A 4 14.46 29.71 -0.84
C SER A 4 14.62 28.37 -1.55
N TYR A 5 15.39 27.46 -0.96
CA TYR A 5 15.55 26.08 -1.43
C TYR A 5 14.19 25.37 -1.58
N LEU A 6 13.17 25.78 -0.81
CA LEU A 6 11.79 25.32 -0.99
C LEU A 6 11.22 25.69 -2.36
N GLY A 7 11.51 26.88 -2.88
CA GLY A 7 11.02 27.33 -4.19
C GLY A 7 11.56 26.48 -5.34
N LYS A 8 12.82 26.01 -5.24
CA LYS A 8 13.39 25.05 -6.22
C LYS A 8 12.81 23.64 -6.07
N LEU A 9 12.56 23.20 -4.84
CA LEU A 9 11.90 21.92 -4.55
C LEU A 9 10.50 21.86 -5.17
N PHE A 10 9.68 22.90 -4.98
CA PHE A 10 8.35 22.99 -5.57
C PHE A 10 8.38 23.20 -7.10
N ALA A 11 9.36 23.92 -7.65
CA ALA A 11 9.50 24.12 -9.09
C ALA A 11 9.78 22.82 -9.87
N ILE A 12 10.37 21.81 -9.24
CA ILE A 12 10.55 20.48 -9.85
C ILE A 12 9.19 19.77 -10.06
N PHE A 13 8.21 20.00 -9.20
CA PHE A 13 6.86 19.42 -9.33
C PHE A 13 5.98 20.13 -10.35
N ILE A 14 6.23 21.42 -10.59
CA ILE A 14 5.38 22.26 -11.44
C ILE A 14 5.79 22.16 -12.93
N ASN A 15 6.97 21.62 -13.23
CA ASN A 15 7.51 21.61 -14.59
C ASN A 15 7.95 20.20 -15.03
N ASN A 16 7.05 19.21 -14.92
CA ASN A 16 7.35 17.85 -15.34
C ASN A 16 6.20 17.30 -16.19
N ASP A 17 6.45 17.07 -17.48
CA ASP A 17 5.60 16.29 -18.39
C ASP A 17 5.54 14.79 -18.01
N ASP A 18 5.84 14.46 -16.74
CA ASP A 18 5.96 13.10 -16.24
C ASP A 18 4.60 12.59 -15.75
N PRO A 19 3.97 11.66 -16.48
CA PRO A 19 2.64 11.17 -16.13
C PRO A 19 2.63 10.26 -14.89
N TYR A 20 3.78 9.77 -14.44
CA TYR A 20 3.88 8.84 -13.30
C TYR A 20 4.07 9.57 -11.97
N LEU A 21 4.66 10.77 -11.97
CA LEU A 21 4.94 11.52 -10.75
C LEU A 21 3.68 11.78 -9.90
N PRO A 22 2.52 12.18 -10.45
CA PRO A 22 1.30 12.33 -9.65
C PRO A 22 0.83 11.01 -9.02
N LEU A 23 1.03 9.88 -9.70
CA LEU A 23 0.58 8.56 -9.25
C LEU A 23 1.38 8.07 -8.03
N ILE A 24 2.59 8.59 -7.82
CA ILE A 24 3.39 8.34 -6.62
C ILE A 24 2.71 8.91 -5.37
N PHE A 25 1.78 9.87 -5.51
CA PHE A 25 1.07 10.53 -4.40
C PHE A 25 -0.39 10.05 -4.23
N THR A 26 -0.77 8.87 -4.72
CA THR A 26 -2.21 8.49 -4.69
C THR A 26 -2.52 7.11 -4.13
N GLY A 27 -1.53 6.24 -3.95
CA GLY A 27 -1.72 4.93 -3.32
C GLY A 27 -0.71 4.63 -2.22
N PHE A 28 -0.89 3.51 -1.53
CA PHE A 28 -0.04 3.01 -0.47
C PHE A 28 0.21 1.51 -0.69
N GLU A 29 1.38 1.01 -0.29
CA GLU A 29 1.71 -0.42 -0.38
C GLU A 29 1.26 -1.17 0.88
N VAL A 30 -0.06 -1.30 1.07
CA VAL A 30 -0.62 -1.94 2.27
C VAL A 30 -0.44 -3.45 2.24
N GLY A 31 -0.70 -4.10 1.10
CA GLY A 31 -0.66 -5.55 0.99
C GLY A 31 0.72 -6.14 1.33
N MET A 32 1.76 -5.70 0.63
CA MET A 32 3.09 -6.28 0.79
C MET A 32 3.87 -5.68 1.96
N LEU A 33 3.74 -4.39 2.27
CA LEU A 33 4.51 -3.79 3.35
C LEU A 33 3.68 -3.48 4.60
N GLY A 34 2.49 -2.90 4.42
CA GLY A 34 1.63 -2.46 5.53
C GLY A 34 1.20 -3.60 6.46
N ILE A 35 0.59 -4.65 5.93
CA ILE A 35 0.05 -5.77 6.71
C ILE A 35 1.14 -6.48 7.51
N PRO A 36 2.30 -6.87 6.92
CA PRO A 36 3.37 -7.50 7.68
C PRO A 36 3.95 -6.62 8.78
N LEU A 37 4.20 -5.33 8.52
CA LEU A 37 4.72 -4.41 9.55
C LEU A 37 3.70 -4.17 10.67
N PHE A 38 2.44 -3.94 10.32
CA PHE A 38 1.37 -3.71 11.28
C PHE A 38 1.12 -4.95 12.14
N GLY A 39 1.07 -6.13 11.53
CA GLY A 39 0.91 -7.40 12.23
C GLY A 39 2.08 -7.73 13.15
N THR A 40 3.31 -7.36 12.77
CA THR A 40 4.52 -7.54 13.61
C THR A 40 4.48 -6.64 14.84
N ILE A 41 4.05 -5.38 14.71
CA ILE A 41 4.08 -4.41 15.81
C ILE A 41 2.86 -4.53 16.71
N TYR A 42 1.66 -4.59 16.13
CA TYR A 42 0.41 -4.55 16.87
C TYR A 42 -0.22 -5.93 17.05
N GLY A 43 0.36 -6.99 16.50
CA GLY A 43 -0.18 -8.34 16.53
C GLY A 43 -1.18 -8.61 15.41
N LEU A 44 -1.24 -9.87 14.97
CA LEU A 44 -2.09 -10.33 13.86
C LEU A 44 -3.59 -10.06 14.10
N ASP A 45 -4.06 -10.17 15.35
CA ASP A 45 -5.46 -9.92 15.70
C ASP A 45 -5.93 -8.49 15.43
N ASN A 46 -4.99 -7.56 15.35
CA ASN A 46 -5.26 -6.14 15.09
C ASN A 46 -5.20 -5.79 13.59
N VAL A 47 -4.71 -6.67 12.72
CA VAL A 47 -4.63 -6.42 11.26
C VAL A 47 -6.00 -6.08 10.66
N LYS A 48 -7.09 -6.58 11.25
CA LYS A 48 -8.47 -6.23 10.86
C LYS A 48 -8.75 -4.73 10.85
N PHE A 49 -8.13 -3.94 11.75
CA PHE A 49 -8.33 -2.49 11.78
C PHE A 49 -7.70 -1.81 10.57
N MET A 50 -6.50 -2.25 10.17
CA MET A 50 -5.85 -1.81 8.94
C MET A 50 -6.65 -2.23 7.71
N GLY A 51 -7.14 -3.48 7.67
CA GLY A 51 -7.98 -3.94 6.56
C GLY A 51 -9.20 -3.06 6.33
N VAL A 52 -9.88 -2.60 7.40
CA VAL A 52 -11.04 -1.69 7.26
C VAL A 52 -10.64 -0.33 6.69
N VAL A 53 -9.53 0.24 7.16
CA VAL A 53 -9.03 1.54 6.66
C VAL A 53 -8.59 1.44 5.20
N ASP A 54 -8.04 0.30 4.81
CA ASP A 54 -7.46 0.05 3.49
C ASP A 54 -8.50 -0.16 2.37
N ILE A 55 -9.73 -0.58 2.69
CA ILE A 55 -10.78 -0.87 1.69
C ILE A 55 -10.93 0.25 0.66
N GLY A 56 -10.94 1.52 1.10
CA GLY A 56 -11.08 2.65 0.21
C GLY A 56 -9.91 2.81 -0.77
N GLN A 57 -8.69 2.59 -0.28
CA GLN A 57 -7.49 2.64 -1.12
C GLN A 57 -7.41 1.45 -2.07
N GLU A 58 -7.76 0.25 -1.64
CA GLU A 58 -7.74 -0.93 -2.53
C GLU A 58 -8.71 -0.77 -3.71
N LEU A 59 -9.93 -0.25 -3.45
CA LEU A 59 -10.86 0.09 -4.52
C LEU A 59 -10.28 1.16 -5.46
N TYR A 60 -9.62 2.18 -4.92
CA TYR A 60 -8.92 3.17 -5.73
C TYR A 60 -7.83 2.54 -6.60
N VAL A 61 -7.00 1.65 -6.05
CA VAL A 61 -5.90 1.02 -6.79
C VAL A 61 -6.43 0.18 -7.95
N TRP A 62 -7.45 -0.63 -7.71
CA TRP A 62 -8.02 -1.52 -8.74
C TRP A 62 -8.77 -0.79 -9.84
N PHE A 63 -9.61 0.17 -9.48
CA PHE A 63 -10.55 0.76 -10.44
C PHE A 63 -10.07 2.07 -11.04
N ILE A 64 -9.17 2.79 -10.36
CA ILE A 64 -8.70 4.10 -10.80
C ILE A 64 -7.21 4.03 -11.16
N LEU A 65 -6.32 3.69 -10.24
CA LEU A 65 -4.88 3.69 -10.50
C LEU A 65 -4.51 2.71 -11.61
N LEU A 66 -4.97 1.46 -11.55
CA LEU A 66 -4.70 0.46 -12.57
C LEU A 66 -5.26 0.88 -13.94
N ALA A 67 -6.39 1.58 -13.98
CA ALA A 67 -6.94 2.13 -15.22
C ALA A 67 -5.98 3.14 -15.86
N PHE A 68 -5.47 4.09 -15.06
CA PHE A 68 -4.47 5.07 -15.51
C PHE A 68 -3.17 4.39 -15.96
N LEU A 69 -2.66 3.42 -15.19
CA LEU A 69 -1.44 2.69 -15.55
C LEU A 69 -1.58 1.90 -16.86
N LEU A 70 -2.73 1.27 -17.09
CA LEU A 70 -3.03 0.58 -18.34
C LEU A 70 -3.10 1.55 -19.53
N GLN A 71 -3.63 2.76 -19.31
CA GLN A 71 -3.68 3.80 -20.33
C GLN A 71 -2.28 4.32 -20.67
N LEU A 72 -1.42 4.55 -19.67
CA LEU A 72 -0.03 4.98 -19.90
C LEU A 72 0.82 3.91 -20.59
N LYS A 73 0.55 2.64 -20.29
CA LYS A 73 1.25 1.50 -20.90
C LYS A 73 0.84 1.26 -22.35
N ASN A 74 -0.45 1.38 -22.65
CA ASN A 74 -1.00 1.14 -23.98
C ASN A 74 -1.27 2.47 -24.69
N ASP A 75 -0.39 2.91 -25.60
CA ASP A 75 -0.54 4.13 -26.44
C ASP A 75 -1.81 4.15 -27.33
N LYS A 76 -2.70 3.16 -27.23
CA LYS A 76 -3.88 3.03 -28.09
C LYS A 76 -5.15 3.16 -27.28
N HIS A 77 -5.94 4.16 -27.65
CA HIS A 77 -7.34 4.42 -27.33
C HIS A 77 -8.27 3.22 -27.65
N LYS A 78 -8.07 2.04 -27.04
CA LYS A 78 -9.09 0.98 -26.97
C LYS A 78 -9.93 1.20 -25.71
N HIS A 79 -10.66 2.31 -25.73
CA HIS A 79 -11.63 2.68 -24.71
C HIS A 79 -13.02 2.29 -25.15
N ASN A 80 -13.49 1.13 -24.67
CA ASN A 80 -14.93 0.90 -24.46
C ASN A 80 -15.22 -0.25 -23.47
N ASP A 81 -14.23 -1.09 -23.12
CA ASP A 81 -14.40 -2.18 -22.13
C ASP A 81 -13.63 -1.98 -20.82
N GLY A 82 -13.07 -0.78 -20.57
CA GLY A 82 -12.13 -0.53 -19.46
C GLY A 82 -12.67 -0.95 -18.09
N PHE A 83 -13.82 -0.43 -17.67
CA PHE A 83 -14.40 -0.77 -16.38
C PHE A 83 -14.85 -2.23 -16.28
N LYS A 84 -15.44 -2.79 -17.35
CA LYS A 84 -15.86 -4.21 -17.38
C LYS A 84 -14.67 -5.15 -17.24
N ASN A 85 -13.56 -4.85 -17.92
CA ASN A 85 -12.34 -5.64 -17.85
C ASN A 85 -11.65 -5.51 -16.48
N LEU A 86 -11.61 -4.30 -15.90
CA LEU A 86 -11.09 -4.09 -14.55
C LEU A 86 -11.94 -4.82 -13.51
N PHE A 87 -13.26 -4.73 -13.60
CA PHE A 87 -14.18 -5.44 -12.72
C PHE A 87 -14.06 -6.96 -12.88
N LYS A 88 -13.92 -7.45 -14.11
CA LYS A 88 -13.66 -8.87 -14.36
C LYS A 88 -12.32 -9.29 -13.75
N ALA A 89 -11.26 -8.48 -13.90
CA ALA A 89 -9.95 -8.76 -13.29
C ALA A 89 -10.02 -8.78 -11.76
N PHE A 90 -10.78 -7.86 -11.16
CA PHE A 90 -11.01 -7.81 -9.71
C PHE A 90 -11.74 -9.07 -9.21
N ILE A 91 -12.90 -9.41 -9.79
CA ILE A 91 -13.67 -10.60 -9.37
C ILE A 91 -12.94 -11.91 -9.67
N SER A 92 -12.15 -11.96 -10.75
CA SER A 92 -11.39 -13.16 -11.12
C SER A 92 -10.06 -13.27 -10.37
N SER A 93 -9.72 -12.30 -9.50
CA SER A 93 -8.51 -12.33 -8.70
C SER A 93 -8.59 -13.48 -7.70
N PRO A 94 -7.59 -14.40 -7.68
CA PRO A 94 -7.54 -15.48 -6.69
C PRO A 94 -7.69 -14.98 -5.26
N VAL A 95 -7.10 -13.83 -4.93
CA VAL A 95 -7.18 -13.22 -3.59
C VAL A 95 -8.62 -12.85 -3.23
N ILE A 96 -9.33 -12.17 -4.14
CA ILE A 96 -10.72 -11.77 -3.92
C ILE A 96 -11.63 -12.99 -3.79
N ILE A 97 -11.43 -13.99 -4.66
CA ILE A 97 -12.17 -15.26 -4.60
C ILE A 97 -11.93 -15.96 -3.27
N SER A 98 -10.69 -16.02 -2.78
CA SER A 98 -10.36 -16.60 -1.47
C SER A 98 -11.04 -15.88 -0.32
N ILE A 99 -11.02 -14.54 -0.30
CA ILE A 99 -11.68 -13.74 0.74
C ILE A 99 -13.20 -13.98 0.75
N ILE A 100 -13.84 -13.89 -0.42
CA ILE A 100 -15.29 -14.09 -0.55
C ILE A 100 -15.67 -15.52 -0.16
N SER A 101 -14.88 -16.52 -0.57
CA SER A 101 -15.12 -17.92 -0.23
C SER A 101 -14.99 -18.16 1.27
N ALA A 102 -13.96 -17.59 1.91
CA ALA A 102 -13.76 -17.69 3.35
C ALA A 102 -14.91 -17.04 4.13
N LEU A 103 -15.36 -15.85 3.70
CA LEU A 103 -16.52 -15.17 4.28
C LEU A 103 -17.81 -16.01 4.13
N PHE A 104 -18.04 -16.58 2.95
CA PHE A 104 -19.20 -17.43 2.70
C PHE A 104 -19.20 -18.69 3.61
N ILE A 105 -18.05 -19.36 3.74
CA ILE A 105 -17.88 -20.50 4.65
C ILE A 105 -18.11 -20.09 6.11
N ASN A 106 -17.65 -18.90 6.51
CA ASN A 106 -17.84 -18.40 7.87
C ASN A 106 -19.33 -18.10 8.18
N ILE A 107 -20.02 -17.40 7.27
CA ILE A 107 -21.43 -16.98 7.44
C ILE A 107 -22.37 -18.18 7.42
N THR A 108 -22.11 -19.19 6.59
CA THR A 108 -22.93 -20.41 6.54
C THR A 108 -22.85 -21.26 7.82
N GLY A 109 -21.91 -20.97 8.72
CA GLY A 109 -21.76 -21.68 9.98
C GLY A 109 -21.25 -23.11 9.83
N ILE A 110 -20.83 -23.51 8.62
CA ILE A 110 -20.28 -24.85 8.33
C ILE A 110 -19.12 -25.17 9.27
N THR A 111 -18.30 -24.17 9.61
CA THR A 111 -17.19 -24.29 10.55
C THR A 111 -17.61 -24.76 11.95
N ARG A 112 -18.85 -24.51 12.39
CA ARG A 112 -19.37 -25.02 13.67
C ARG A 112 -19.67 -26.52 13.62
N LEU A 113 -20.00 -27.05 12.43
CA LEU A 113 -20.33 -28.46 12.24
C LEU A 113 -19.08 -29.33 12.07
N ILE A 114 -18.05 -28.80 11.42
CA ILE A 114 -16.81 -29.54 11.11
C ILE A 114 -15.62 -29.14 12.00
N GLY A 115 -15.80 -28.16 12.89
CA GLY A 115 -14.73 -27.49 13.64
C GLY A 115 -13.86 -28.42 14.47
N GLU A 116 -14.45 -29.47 15.02
CA GLU A 116 -13.75 -30.45 15.86
C GLU A 116 -13.20 -31.66 15.07
N THR A 117 -13.44 -31.70 13.76
CA THR A 117 -12.91 -32.81 12.94
C THR A 117 -11.39 -32.71 12.83
N LEU A 118 -10.72 -33.87 12.86
CA LEU A 118 -9.26 -33.95 12.70
C LEU A 118 -8.81 -33.29 11.39
N PHE A 119 -9.59 -33.46 10.32
CA PHE A 119 -9.30 -32.88 9.01
C PHE A 119 -9.34 -31.35 9.05
N TYR A 120 -10.42 -30.76 9.57
CA TYR A 120 -10.54 -29.30 9.65
C TYR A 120 -9.45 -28.70 10.54
N THR A 121 -9.23 -29.27 11.71
CA THR A 121 -8.21 -28.79 12.65
C THR A 121 -6.81 -28.85 12.02
N SER A 122 -6.47 -29.95 11.34
CA SER A 122 -5.19 -30.09 10.64
C SER A 122 -5.04 -29.10 9.49
N LEU A 123 -6.11 -28.85 8.73
CA LEU A 123 -6.12 -27.89 7.64
C LEU A 123 -5.90 -26.46 8.16
N ILE A 124 -6.66 -26.04 9.18
CA ILE A 124 -6.52 -24.70 9.78
C ILE A 124 -5.13 -24.52 10.38
N ASN A 125 -4.63 -25.50 11.15
CA ASN A 125 -3.28 -25.42 11.71
C ASN A 125 -2.20 -25.30 10.61
N THR A 126 -2.37 -26.00 9.49
CA THR A 126 -1.45 -25.88 8.34
C THR A 126 -1.51 -24.49 7.72
N LEU A 127 -2.72 -23.95 7.53
CA LEU A 127 -2.92 -22.60 7.02
C LEU A 127 -2.34 -21.54 7.96
N ASP A 128 -2.50 -21.69 9.27
CA ASP A 128 -1.94 -20.79 10.28
C ASP A 128 -0.41 -20.81 10.25
N LEU A 129 0.20 -22.00 10.13
CA LEU A 129 1.64 -22.12 9.95
C LEU A 129 2.11 -21.40 8.67
N LEU A 130 1.45 -21.61 7.54
CA LEU A 130 1.79 -20.93 6.28
C LEU A 130 1.59 -19.40 6.38
N ALA A 131 0.51 -18.95 7.01
CA ALA A 131 0.24 -17.54 7.24
C ALA A 131 1.32 -16.90 8.11
N SER A 132 1.75 -17.58 9.18
CA SER A 132 2.81 -17.09 10.07
C SER A 132 4.17 -16.93 9.37
N LEU A 133 4.46 -17.77 8.37
CA LEU A 133 5.67 -17.68 7.55
C LEU A 133 5.59 -16.61 6.46
N THR A 134 4.39 -16.13 6.14
CA THR A 134 4.18 -15.17 5.05
C THR A 134 4.82 -13.81 5.37
N ILE A 135 4.68 -13.32 6.60
CA ILE A 135 5.30 -12.06 7.06
C ILE A 135 6.82 -12.07 6.88
N PRO A 136 7.60 -13.01 7.46
CA PRO A 136 9.05 -13.00 7.32
C PRO A 136 9.51 -13.20 5.88
N LEU A 137 8.82 -14.03 5.08
CA LEU A 137 9.14 -14.20 3.66
C LEU A 137 8.94 -12.91 2.86
N ILE A 138 7.82 -12.22 3.06
CA ILE A 138 7.57 -10.94 2.40
C ILE A 138 8.64 -9.90 2.79
N LEU A 139 9.01 -9.82 4.07
CA LEU A 139 10.07 -8.91 4.52
C LEU A 139 11.43 -9.24 3.88
N ILE A 140 11.76 -10.52 3.65
CA ILE A 140 12.97 -10.93 2.93
C ILE A 140 12.91 -10.47 1.46
N VAL A 141 11.78 -10.69 0.78
CA VAL A 141 11.58 -10.26 -0.61
C VAL A 141 11.72 -8.74 -0.73
N ILE A 142 11.10 -7.98 0.17
CA ILE A 142 11.22 -6.52 0.21
C ILE A 142 12.68 -6.11 0.44
N GLY A 143 13.37 -6.75 1.38
CA GLY A 143 14.79 -6.51 1.62
C GLY A 143 15.66 -6.75 0.38
N TYR A 144 15.32 -7.75 -0.43
CA TYR A 144 16.00 -8.06 -1.69
C TYR A 144 15.66 -7.07 -2.82
N GLU A 145 14.43 -6.57 -2.88
CA GLU A 145 13.98 -5.62 -3.92
C GLU A 145 14.53 -4.20 -3.75
N ILE A 146 15.06 -3.85 -2.57
CA ILE A 146 15.67 -2.55 -2.30
C ILE A 146 16.99 -2.41 -3.10
N ASP A 147 16.89 -1.79 -4.28
CA ASP A 147 18.02 -1.47 -5.17
C ASP A 147 18.34 0.02 -5.12
N PHE A 148 19.28 0.40 -4.25
CA PHE A 148 19.71 1.79 -4.11
C PHE A 148 20.62 2.23 -5.25
N LYS A 149 20.07 3.02 -6.17
CA LYS A 149 20.87 3.73 -7.17
C LYS A 149 21.10 5.17 -6.73
N LEU A 150 22.38 5.54 -6.60
CA LEU A 150 22.81 6.88 -6.18
C LEU A 150 22.48 7.99 -7.19
N LYS A 151 22.03 7.62 -8.40
CA LYS A 151 21.67 8.55 -9.46
C LYS A 151 20.25 9.09 -9.21
N ASP A 152 20.11 10.41 -9.19
CA ASP A 152 18.84 11.13 -8.96
C ASP A 152 18.24 11.03 -7.54
N ILE A 153 19.07 10.70 -6.52
CA ILE A 153 18.65 10.63 -5.11
C ILE A 153 17.98 11.91 -4.61
N SER A 154 18.43 13.08 -5.04
CA SER A 154 17.89 14.36 -4.54
C SER A 154 16.41 14.54 -4.87
N LEU A 155 15.98 14.06 -6.06
CA LEU A 155 14.58 14.06 -6.47
C LEU A 155 13.77 13.08 -5.62
N SER A 156 14.24 11.84 -5.50
CA SER A 156 13.58 10.81 -4.69
C SER A 156 13.43 11.24 -3.23
N VAL A 157 14.48 11.81 -2.63
CA VAL A 157 14.44 12.35 -1.25
C VAL A 157 13.39 13.45 -1.12
N GLY A 158 13.35 14.39 -2.07
CA GLY A 158 12.36 15.47 -2.07
C GLY A 158 10.92 14.93 -2.12
N ILE A 159 10.66 13.97 -3.01
CA ILE A 159 9.35 13.32 -3.14
C ILE A 159 8.95 12.62 -1.85
N VAL A 160 9.84 11.80 -1.27
CA VAL A 160 9.54 11.04 -0.06
C VAL A 160 9.27 11.97 1.13
N ILE A 161 10.09 12.98 1.35
CA ILE A 161 9.92 13.93 2.46
C ILE A 161 8.58 14.68 2.32
N ILE A 162 8.28 15.18 1.12
CA ILE A 162 7.04 15.92 0.88
C ILE A 162 5.83 15.01 1.10
N ARG A 163 5.87 13.79 0.54
CA ARG A 163 4.81 12.80 0.68
C ARG A 163 4.55 12.47 2.15
N LEU A 164 5.60 12.12 2.90
CA LEU A 164 5.48 11.81 4.32
C LEU A 164 4.98 13.02 5.13
N PHE A 165 5.50 14.22 4.86
CA PHE A 165 5.08 15.44 5.54
C PHE A 165 3.58 15.68 5.41
N PHE A 166 3.06 15.66 4.17
CA PHE A 166 1.63 15.89 3.94
C PHE A 166 0.78 14.77 4.54
N TYR A 167 1.13 13.50 4.31
CA TYR A 167 0.32 12.39 4.80
C TYR A 167 0.33 12.21 6.31
N ILE A 168 1.45 12.49 6.99
CA ILE A 168 1.50 12.48 8.44
C ILE A 168 0.59 13.59 9.00
N ILE A 169 0.67 14.81 8.44
CA ILE A 169 -0.18 15.92 8.89
C ILE A 169 -1.66 15.60 8.66
N PHE A 170 -2.04 15.21 7.44
CA PHE A 170 -3.43 14.85 7.14
C PHE A 170 -3.90 13.66 7.97
N GLY A 171 -3.05 12.66 8.16
CA GLY A 171 -3.34 11.49 8.99
C GLY A 171 -3.63 11.85 10.43
N LEU A 172 -2.82 12.73 11.04
CA LEU A 172 -3.04 13.21 12.41
C LEU A 172 -4.35 14.02 12.52
N LEU A 173 -4.65 14.85 11.53
CA LEU A 173 -5.90 15.63 11.49
C LEU A 173 -7.13 14.71 11.37
N ILE A 174 -7.10 13.74 10.47
CA ILE A 174 -8.19 12.77 10.28
C ILE A 174 -8.34 11.89 11.52
N ALA A 175 -7.23 11.38 12.06
CA ALA A 175 -7.22 10.55 13.26
C ALA A 175 -7.87 11.29 14.44
N LYS A 176 -7.49 12.55 14.67
CA LYS A 176 -8.05 13.35 15.76
C LYS A 176 -9.50 13.74 15.50
N TYR A 177 -9.76 14.50 14.44
CA TYR A 177 -11.07 15.15 14.27
C TYR A 177 -12.14 14.21 13.73
N ILE A 178 -11.77 13.22 12.91
CA ILE A 178 -12.74 12.31 12.29
C ILE A 178 -12.84 11.02 13.10
N PHE A 179 -11.73 10.33 13.32
CA PHE A 179 -11.78 9.00 13.96
C PHE A 179 -12.07 9.10 15.46
N THR A 180 -11.36 9.97 16.18
CA THR A 180 -11.53 10.13 17.63
C THR A 180 -12.72 11.03 17.97
N ASP A 181 -12.74 12.29 17.52
CA ASP A 181 -13.72 13.27 17.98
C ASP A 181 -15.12 13.05 17.38
N LEU A 182 -15.23 12.82 16.07
CA LEU A 182 -16.52 12.68 15.39
C LEU A 182 -17.11 11.27 15.49
N LEU A 183 -16.29 10.24 15.25
CA LEU A 183 -16.75 8.85 15.17
C LEU A 183 -16.53 8.05 16.46
N SER A 184 -15.77 8.57 17.43
CA SER A 184 -15.46 7.89 18.70
C SER A 184 -14.90 6.47 18.50
N LEU A 185 -14.07 6.28 17.47
CA LEU A 185 -13.47 5.00 17.14
C LEU A 185 -12.36 4.65 18.14
N SER A 186 -12.11 3.35 18.29
CA SER A 186 -10.98 2.87 19.08
C SER A 186 -9.65 3.43 18.56
N GLN A 187 -8.70 3.65 19.46
CA GLN A 187 -7.37 4.16 19.12
C GLN A 187 -6.64 3.31 18.05
N MET A 188 -6.99 2.03 17.92
CA MET A 188 -6.41 1.13 16.94
C MET A 188 -6.74 1.54 15.49
N TYR A 189 -7.89 2.16 15.24
CA TYR A 189 -8.21 2.72 13.92
C TYR A 189 -7.30 3.89 13.56
N SER A 190 -7.01 4.77 14.53
CA SER A 190 -6.08 5.88 14.34
C SER A 190 -4.65 5.40 14.08
N ARG A 191 -4.21 4.36 14.81
CA ARG A 191 -2.92 3.69 14.57
C ARG A 191 -2.86 3.08 13.18
N ALA A 192 -3.90 2.35 12.78
CA ALA A 192 -4.03 1.76 11.45
C ALA A 192 -3.98 2.81 10.34
N LEU A 193 -4.70 3.93 10.49
CA LEU A 193 -4.68 5.04 9.53
C LEU A 193 -3.28 5.64 9.36
N LEU A 194 -2.63 6.00 10.46
CA LEU A 194 -1.27 6.55 10.39
C LEU A 194 -0.31 5.55 9.77
N SER A 195 -0.42 4.27 10.15
CA SER A 195 0.36 3.18 9.57
C SER A 195 0.16 3.03 8.06
N VAL A 196 -1.06 3.17 7.53
CA VAL A 196 -1.29 3.15 6.07
C VAL A 196 -0.64 4.37 5.40
N LEU A 197 -0.84 5.55 5.97
CA LEU A 197 -0.44 6.83 5.37
C LEU A 197 1.07 7.04 5.28
N ILE A 198 1.85 6.37 6.12
CA ILE A 198 3.32 6.42 6.07
C ILE A 198 3.92 5.43 5.06
N LEU A 199 3.13 4.56 4.42
CA LEU A 199 3.63 3.55 3.50
C LEU A 199 4.10 4.15 2.17
N PRO A 200 5.04 3.48 1.49
CA PRO A 200 5.47 3.87 0.16
C PRO A 200 4.32 3.75 -0.84
N PRO A 201 4.46 4.38 -2.01
CA PRO A 201 3.55 4.17 -3.12
C PRO A 201 3.47 2.70 -3.55
N PRO A 202 2.40 2.30 -4.28
CA PRO A 202 2.21 0.91 -4.67
C PRO A 202 3.32 0.40 -5.59
N PHE A 203 3.84 -0.79 -5.31
CA PHE A 203 4.91 -1.45 -6.08
C PHE A 203 4.44 -1.93 -7.45
N ILE A 204 3.14 -1.84 -7.74
CA ILE A 204 2.60 -2.05 -9.09
C ILE A 204 3.06 -0.96 -10.07
N LEU A 205 3.32 0.27 -9.61
CA LEU A 205 3.69 1.40 -10.46
C LEU A 205 4.86 1.09 -11.43
N PRO A 206 6.02 0.60 -10.98
CA PRO A 206 7.15 0.31 -11.87
C PRO A 206 6.89 -0.80 -12.90
N LEU A 207 5.91 -1.68 -12.67
CA LEU A 207 5.54 -2.76 -13.60
C LEU A 207 4.82 -2.26 -14.86
N PHE A 208 4.32 -1.02 -14.82
CA PHE A 208 3.57 -0.42 -15.91
C PHE A 208 4.36 0.64 -16.68
N ILE A 209 5.56 0.99 -16.21
CA ILE A 209 6.46 1.87 -16.95
C ILE A 209 7.08 1.10 -18.12
N LYS A 210 7.09 1.71 -19.30
CA LYS A 210 7.68 1.14 -20.51
C LYS A 210 9.17 0.84 -20.30
N LYS A 211 9.67 -0.24 -20.89
CA LYS A 211 11.07 -0.68 -20.68
C LYS A 211 12.08 0.34 -21.20
N GLU A 212 11.72 1.07 -22.25
CA GLU A 212 12.54 2.09 -22.90
C GLU A 212 12.65 3.37 -22.05
N ASP A 213 11.69 3.60 -21.14
CA ASP A 213 11.64 4.78 -20.27
C ASP A 213 12.52 4.56 -19.01
N LEU A 214 13.83 4.47 -19.24
CA LEU A 214 14.81 4.23 -18.19
C LEU A 214 14.83 5.34 -17.15
N LYS A 215 14.59 6.60 -17.56
CA LYS A 215 14.59 7.75 -16.64
C LYS A 215 13.51 7.59 -15.60
N ASN A 216 12.26 7.35 -16.02
CA ASN A 216 11.15 7.24 -15.09
C ASN A 216 11.24 6.00 -14.20
N ARG A 217 11.71 4.87 -14.76
CA ARG A 217 11.94 3.65 -13.98
C ARG A 217 12.98 3.85 -12.88
N LEU A 218 14.10 4.50 -13.17
CA LEU A 218 15.20 4.64 -12.21
C LEU A 218 14.80 5.50 -11.00
N TYR A 219 14.18 6.67 -11.23
CA TYR A 219 13.80 7.52 -10.11
C TYR A 219 12.60 6.94 -9.34
N ILE A 220 11.64 6.27 -9.99
CA ILE A 220 10.50 5.63 -9.31
C ILE A 220 10.99 4.50 -8.40
N ASN A 221 11.86 3.63 -8.91
CA ASN A 221 12.42 2.54 -8.10
C ASN A 221 13.25 3.08 -6.92
N SER A 222 14.04 4.13 -7.15
CA SER A 222 14.82 4.78 -6.09
C SER A 222 13.92 5.44 -5.05
N THR A 223 12.82 6.05 -5.49
CA THR A 223 11.80 6.65 -4.61
C THR A 223 11.11 5.58 -3.77
N LEU A 224 10.66 4.47 -4.38
CA LEU A 224 10.05 3.35 -3.69
C LEU A 224 11.01 2.75 -2.65
N SER A 225 12.25 2.44 -3.05
CA SER A 225 13.25 1.84 -2.15
C SER A 225 13.57 2.74 -0.95
N LEU A 226 13.80 4.03 -1.21
CA LEU A 226 14.05 5.02 -0.15
C LEU A 226 12.83 5.17 0.77
N HIS A 227 11.64 5.26 0.19
CA HIS A 227 10.41 5.41 0.96
C HIS A 227 10.14 4.17 1.81
N THR A 228 10.35 2.96 1.30
CA THR A 228 10.23 1.71 2.06
C THR A 228 11.13 1.72 3.29
N LEU A 229 12.40 2.09 3.16
CA LEU A 229 13.31 2.19 4.31
C LEU A 229 12.83 3.22 5.34
N LEU A 230 12.43 4.41 4.88
CA LEU A 230 11.96 5.47 5.78
C LEU A 230 10.63 5.10 6.44
N SER A 231 9.71 4.45 5.71
CA SER A 231 8.46 3.94 6.24
C SER A 231 8.70 2.91 7.34
N ILE A 232 9.62 1.95 7.14
CA ILE A 232 9.99 0.96 8.15
C ILE A 232 10.57 1.67 9.38
N ALA A 233 11.50 2.59 9.19
CA ALA A 233 12.10 3.35 10.30
C ALA A 233 11.04 4.14 11.10
N ILE A 234 10.13 4.82 10.41
CA ILE A 234 9.02 5.55 11.04
C ILE A 234 8.06 4.59 11.76
N PHE A 235 7.73 3.44 11.16
CA PHE A 235 6.89 2.41 11.79
C PHE A 235 7.48 1.96 13.13
N VAL A 236 8.78 1.69 13.15
CA VAL A 236 9.52 1.31 14.35
C VAL A 236 9.55 2.44 15.37
N LEU A 237 9.77 3.69 14.95
CA LEU A 237 9.73 4.84 15.87
C LEU A 237 8.34 5.03 16.50
N ILE A 238 7.28 4.89 15.70
CA ILE A 238 5.89 5.02 16.17
C ILE A 238 5.59 3.93 17.22
N SER A 239 6.12 2.72 17.07
CA SER A 239 5.89 1.64 18.04
C SER A 239 6.54 1.89 19.40
N PHE A 240 7.53 2.79 19.52
CA PHE A 240 8.13 3.15 20.80
C PHE A 240 7.40 4.29 21.51
N ILE A 241 6.60 5.08 20.78
CA ILE A 241 5.93 6.28 21.30
C ILE A 241 4.51 5.95 21.80
N ILE A 242 3.96 4.79 21.41
CA ILE A 242 2.52 4.46 21.48
C ILE A 242 2.25 3.17 22.25
#